data_AF-Q17809-F1
#
_entry.id   AF-Q17809-F1
#
_cell.length_a   1.000
_cell.length_b   1.000
_cell.length_c   1.000
_cell.angle_alpha   90.00
_cell.angle_beta   90.00
_cell.angle_gamma   90.00
#
_symmetry.space_group_name_H-M   'P 1'
#
loop_
_entity.id
_entity.type
_entity.pdbx_description
1 polymer ?
#
loop_
_entity_poly.entity_id
_entity_poly.type
_entity_poly.pdbx_seq_one_letter_code
_entity_poly.pdbx_strand_id
1 'polypeptide(L)'
;MMNPKEEPRPFSIVPLPRPPRPTTPLPPISHCITMADYLLLENTKFHKTATRAPKIKKVLLSLLKDRPEIWDRKAQFSAKNWQNLGVEVYERTGYIVRSNDLHKMLRTAKVVLKNKLRTCIGIKKLDRAATETELWKWEYYPHFIYYRETLGHFEANLRGEPWDGEAHIDDDDDDIIYEGYWEADKNSSKLTSETQDSVDETIVEEVPLEPDTNVFDREEEVVTFRRPEAFARAVDNHFGPPTEHLPDSSAKIYSTNIKSASCAPESTEPPKSDNSAQHIGEQVHRLFAQYPERSKLFRETLFKTILALEEPEYEHAAEVFTDLAQSETAKRRRRSEATWQNGQ
;
A
#
# COMPACT_ATOMS: atom_id res chain seq x y z
N MET A 1 52.74 -25.74 -24.99
CA MET A 1 51.39 -26.27 -25.27
C MET A 1 50.40 -25.17 -24.93
N MET A 2 49.90 -24.44 -25.93
CA MET A 2 48.91 -23.37 -25.75
C MET A 2 47.52 -24.00 -25.82
N ASN A 3 46.75 -23.91 -24.74
CA ASN A 3 45.34 -24.29 -24.74
C ASN A 3 44.54 -23.28 -25.58
N PRO A 4 43.71 -23.74 -26.52
CA PRO A 4 42.80 -22.85 -27.24
C PRO A 4 41.72 -22.33 -26.29
N LYS A 5 41.45 -21.02 -26.39
CA LYS A 5 40.38 -20.32 -25.68
C LYS A 5 39.04 -20.99 -25.97
N GLU A 6 38.36 -21.47 -24.93
CA GLU A 6 36.96 -21.86 -25.00
C GLU A 6 36.10 -20.62 -25.27
N GLU A 7 35.33 -20.66 -26.35
CA GLU A 7 34.27 -19.71 -26.67
C GLU A 7 33.11 -19.86 -25.68
N PRO A 8 32.57 -18.76 -25.12
CA PRO A 8 31.42 -18.83 -24.22
C PRO A 8 30.18 -19.28 -25.01
N ARG A 9 29.58 -20.41 -24.60
CA ARG A 9 28.31 -20.89 -25.19
C ARG A 9 27.21 -19.85 -24.97
N PRO A 10 26.38 -19.56 -25.98
CA PRO A 10 25.21 -18.69 -25.81
C PRO A 10 24.30 -19.28 -24.74
N PHE A 11 23.86 -18.44 -23.81
CA PHE A 11 23.00 -18.79 -22.69
C PHE A 11 21.79 -19.59 -23.19
N SER A 12 21.73 -20.87 -22.81
CA SER A 12 20.56 -21.70 -23.02
C SER A 12 19.42 -21.08 -22.22
N ILE A 13 18.48 -20.41 -22.90
CA ILE A 13 17.24 -19.92 -22.31
C ILE A 13 16.51 -21.14 -21.77
N VAL A 14 16.62 -21.37 -20.46
CA VAL A 14 15.85 -22.42 -19.77
C VAL A 14 14.38 -22.08 -19.97
N PRO A 15 13.56 -22.96 -20.59
CA PRO A 15 12.14 -22.71 -20.74
C PRO A 15 11.53 -22.56 -19.35
N LEU A 16 10.81 -21.45 -19.13
CA LEU A 16 10.13 -21.18 -17.86
C LEU A 16 9.26 -22.38 -17.45
N PRO A 17 9.21 -22.74 -16.15
CA PRO A 17 8.28 -23.75 -15.65
C PRO A 17 6.88 -23.43 -16.15
N ARG A 18 6.20 -24.40 -16.77
CA ARG A 18 4.82 -24.20 -17.24
C ARG A 18 3.97 -23.80 -16.03
N PRO A 19 3.32 -22.62 -16.05
CA PRO A 19 2.51 -22.19 -14.94
C PRO A 19 1.37 -23.18 -14.68
N PRO A 20 0.92 -23.35 -13.42
CA PRO A 20 -0.26 -24.14 -13.12
C PRO A 20 -1.47 -23.63 -13.91
N ARG A 21 -2.41 -24.54 -14.18
CA ARG A 21 -3.54 -24.38 -15.12
C ARG A 21 -4.34 -23.08 -14.90
N PRO A 22 -5.01 -22.58 -15.96
CA PRO A 22 -5.51 -21.22 -16.07
C PRO A 22 -6.36 -20.77 -14.89
N THR A 23 -6.19 -19.49 -14.55
CA THR A 23 -7.12 -18.61 -13.85
C THR A 23 -8.53 -19.19 -13.73
N THR A 24 -9.05 -19.33 -12.51
CA THR A 24 -10.43 -19.76 -12.25
C THR A 24 -11.35 -19.10 -13.26
N PRO A 25 -12.18 -19.87 -14.01
CA PRO A 25 -12.98 -19.30 -15.08
C PRO A 25 -13.79 -18.14 -14.53
N LEU A 26 -13.83 -17.05 -15.30
CA LEU A 26 -14.65 -15.89 -14.96
C LEU A 26 -16.08 -16.37 -14.63
N PRO A 27 -16.66 -15.95 -13.50
CA PRO A 27 -18.04 -16.29 -13.17
C PRO A 27 -18.97 -15.93 -14.34
N PRO A 28 -19.97 -16.77 -14.65
CA PRO A 28 -20.94 -16.44 -15.69
C PRO A 28 -21.69 -15.15 -15.34
N ILE A 29 -22.16 -14.45 -16.35
CA ILE A 29 -23.05 -13.30 -16.17
C ILE A 29 -24.35 -13.84 -15.56
N SER A 30 -24.68 -13.39 -14.35
CA SER A 30 -25.84 -13.83 -13.57
C SER A 30 -26.78 -12.68 -13.19
N HIS A 31 -26.35 -11.44 -13.40
CA HIS A 31 -27.13 -10.24 -13.12
C HIS A 31 -27.16 -9.35 -14.37
N CYS A 32 -28.14 -8.44 -14.42
CA CYS A 32 -28.27 -7.47 -15.50
C CYS A 32 -28.57 -6.11 -14.88
N ILE A 33 -27.95 -5.06 -15.41
CA ILE A 33 -28.19 -3.69 -14.98
C ILE A 33 -27.98 -2.75 -16.16
N THR A 34 -28.79 -1.70 -16.27
CA THR A 34 -28.53 -0.65 -17.26
C THR A 34 -27.42 0.28 -16.77
N MET A 35 -26.70 0.93 -17.68
CA MET A 35 -25.68 1.92 -17.28
C MET A 35 -26.28 3.03 -16.41
N ALA A 36 -27.49 3.50 -16.73
CA ALA A 36 -28.16 4.54 -15.95
C ALA A 36 -28.47 4.07 -14.51
N ASP A 37 -28.96 2.84 -14.35
CA ASP A 37 -29.23 2.25 -13.04
C ASP A 37 -27.95 2.03 -12.25
N TYR A 38 -26.88 1.56 -12.91
CA TYR A 38 -25.57 1.36 -12.27
C TYR A 38 -25.03 2.68 -11.71
N LEU A 39 -25.05 3.77 -12.47
CA LEU A 39 -24.58 5.08 -12.00
C LEU A 39 -25.41 5.64 -10.84
N LEU A 40 -26.72 5.37 -10.81
CA LEU A 40 -27.58 5.73 -9.70
C LEU A 40 -27.22 4.94 -8.43
N LEU A 41 -27.01 3.63 -8.57
CA LEU A 41 -26.67 2.76 -7.45
C LEU A 41 -25.22 2.97 -6.97
N GLU A 42 -24.30 3.33 -7.86
CA GLU A 42 -22.90 3.62 -7.53
C GLU A 42 -22.78 4.71 -6.46
N ASN A 43 -23.67 5.70 -6.52
CA ASN A 43 -23.67 6.83 -5.58
C ASN A 43 -24.49 6.58 -4.31
N THR A 44 -25.35 5.55 -4.28
CA THR A 44 -26.34 5.35 -3.20
C THR A 44 -26.23 4.02 -2.47
N LYS A 45 -25.92 2.94 -3.19
CA LYS A 45 -25.97 1.54 -2.72
C LYS A 45 -24.75 0.73 -3.18
N PHE A 46 -23.56 1.31 -3.09
CA PHE A 46 -22.32 0.61 -3.39
C PHE A 46 -21.86 -0.28 -2.22
N HIS A 47 -21.06 -1.28 -2.54
CA HIS A 47 -20.47 -2.20 -1.58
C HIS A 47 -19.26 -1.54 -0.89
N LYS A 48 -19.46 -1.07 0.35
CA LYS A 48 -18.48 -0.25 1.09
C LYS A 48 -17.10 -0.89 1.27
N THR A 49 -17.03 -2.21 1.34
CA THR A 49 -15.79 -2.98 1.55
C THR A 49 -15.32 -3.69 0.28
N ALA A 50 -15.73 -3.23 -0.90
CA ALA A 50 -15.40 -3.89 -2.16
C ALA A 50 -13.90 -4.05 -2.41
N THR A 51 -13.08 -3.12 -1.94
CA THR A 51 -11.62 -3.15 -2.05
C THR A 51 -10.98 -4.34 -1.32
N ARG A 52 -11.66 -4.87 -0.30
CA ARG A 52 -11.22 -6.00 0.52
C ARG A 52 -11.86 -7.33 0.09
N ALA A 53 -12.88 -7.31 -0.75
CA ALA A 53 -13.62 -8.50 -1.13
C ALA A 53 -12.84 -9.34 -2.17
N PRO A 54 -12.30 -10.53 -1.81
CA PRO A 54 -11.43 -11.30 -2.71
C PRO A 54 -12.13 -11.71 -4.01
N LYS A 55 -13.42 -12.06 -3.92
CA LYS A 55 -14.24 -12.42 -5.09
C LYS A 55 -14.33 -11.28 -6.10
N ILE A 56 -14.56 -10.05 -5.64
CA ILE A 56 -14.68 -8.87 -6.50
C ILE A 56 -13.31 -8.56 -7.12
N LYS A 57 -12.25 -8.54 -6.31
CA LYS A 57 -10.88 -8.26 -6.77
C LYS A 57 -10.41 -9.26 -7.83
N LYS A 58 -10.67 -10.56 -7.64
CA LYS A 58 -10.35 -11.60 -8.65
C LYS A 58 -11.09 -11.39 -9.97
N VAL A 59 -12.40 -11.10 -9.91
CA VAL A 59 -13.20 -10.83 -11.12
C VAL A 59 -12.67 -9.59 -11.84
N LEU A 60 -12.45 -8.49 -11.10
CA LEU A 60 -11.89 -7.26 -11.65
C LEU A 60 -10.56 -7.50 -12.37
N LEU A 61 -9.59 -8.12 -11.70
CA LEU A 61 -8.27 -8.35 -12.29
C LEU A 61 -8.34 -9.25 -13.52
N SER A 62 -9.23 -10.26 -13.51
CA SER A 62 -9.46 -11.13 -14.66
C SER A 62 -10.08 -10.39 -15.85
N LEU A 63 -11.05 -9.51 -15.60
CA LEU A 63 -11.71 -8.71 -16.64
C LEU A 63 -10.78 -7.70 -17.31
N LEU A 64 -9.85 -7.15 -16.53
CA LEU A 64 -8.88 -6.20 -17.04
C LEU A 64 -7.94 -6.82 -18.08
N LYS A 65 -7.69 -8.14 -18.03
CA LYS A 65 -6.81 -8.84 -18.99
C LYS A 65 -7.12 -8.47 -20.45
N ASP A 66 -8.40 -8.43 -20.81
CA ASP A 66 -8.85 -8.20 -22.19
C ASP A 66 -9.05 -6.70 -22.51
N ARG A 67 -8.61 -5.80 -21.63
CA ARG A 67 -8.84 -4.34 -21.70
C ARG A 67 -7.57 -3.52 -21.41
N PRO A 68 -6.49 -3.66 -22.21
CA PRO A 68 -5.26 -2.90 -22.03
C PRO A 68 -5.50 -1.38 -22.03
N GLU A 69 -6.51 -0.88 -22.73
CA GLU A 69 -6.90 0.53 -22.72
C GLU A 69 -7.34 1.09 -21.35
N ILE A 70 -7.49 0.23 -20.34
CA ILE A 70 -7.83 0.62 -18.96
C ILE A 70 -6.61 0.54 -18.03
N TRP A 71 -5.81 -0.52 -18.13
CA TRP A 71 -4.75 -0.82 -17.16
C TRP A 71 -3.33 -0.62 -17.67
N ASP A 72 -3.12 -0.58 -18.99
CA ASP A 72 -1.79 -0.40 -19.57
C ASP A 72 -1.21 0.96 -19.17
N ARG A 73 0.10 1.08 -19.17
CA ARG A 73 0.84 2.28 -18.80
C ARG A 73 0.45 3.50 -19.65
N LYS A 74 0.12 3.28 -20.93
CA LYS A 74 -0.32 4.35 -21.85
C LYS A 74 -1.80 4.69 -21.71
N ALA A 75 -2.56 3.93 -20.91
CA ALA A 75 -3.98 4.15 -20.73
C ALA A 75 -4.24 5.50 -20.06
N GLN A 76 -5.02 6.34 -20.72
CA GLN A 76 -5.55 7.55 -20.09
C GLN A 76 -6.77 7.17 -19.24
N PHE A 77 -6.89 7.78 -18.07
CA PHE A 77 -8.05 7.56 -17.22
C PHE A 77 -9.33 7.97 -17.96
N SER A 78 -10.21 7.00 -18.19
CA SER A 78 -11.51 7.20 -18.84
C SER A 78 -12.61 6.74 -17.89
N ALA A 79 -13.33 7.70 -17.30
CA ALA A 79 -14.45 7.41 -16.40
C ALA A 79 -15.47 6.44 -17.04
N LYS A 80 -15.74 6.62 -18.34
CA LYS A 80 -16.64 5.74 -19.10
C LYS A 80 -16.14 4.29 -19.16
N ASN A 81 -14.84 4.08 -19.36
CA ASN A 81 -14.28 2.72 -19.41
C ASN A 81 -14.36 2.04 -18.03
N TRP A 82 -14.09 2.79 -16.96
CA TRP A 82 -14.22 2.30 -15.58
C TRP A 82 -15.66 2.00 -15.19
N GLN A 83 -16.63 2.81 -15.61
CA GLN A 83 -18.06 2.57 -15.40
C GLN A 83 -18.55 1.33 -16.16
N ASN A 84 -18.14 1.16 -17.43
CA ASN A 84 -18.43 -0.05 -18.20
C ASN A 84 -17.85 -1.31 -17.52
N LEU A 85 -16.64 -1.21 -16.99
CA LEU A 85 -16.03 -2.28 -16.21
C LEU A 85 -16.82 -2.57 -14.93
N GLY A 86 -17.31 -1.54 -14.25
CA GLY A 86 -18.14 -1.68 -13.07
C GLY A 86 -19.48 -2.35 -13.31
N VAL A 87 -20.14 -2.06 -14.45
CA VAL A 87 -21.34 -2.79 -14.90
C VAL A 87 -21.03 -4.27 -15.05
N GLU A 88 -19.95 -4.64 -15.73
CA GLU A 88 -19.61 -6.06 -15.92
C GLU A 88 -19.22 -6.76 -14.61
N VAL A 89 -18.54 -6.06 -13.70
CA VAL A 89 -18.27 -6.57 -12.35
C VAL A 89 -19.60 -6.85 -11.63
N TYR A 90 -20.59 -5.97 -11.73
CA TYR A 90 -21.92 -6.21 -11.18
C TYR A 90 -22.60 -7.42 -11.83
N GLU A 91 -22.59 -7.51 -13.16
CA GLU A 91 -23.19 -8.60 -13.92
C GLU A 91 -22.68 -9.99 -13.49
N ARG A 92 -21.42 -10.09 -13.04
CA ARG A 92 -20.79 -11.35 -12.60
C ARG A 92 -20.80 -11.59 -11.10
N THR A 93 -20.91 -10.53 -10.29
CA THR A 93 -20.76 -10.64 -8.83
C THR A 93 -22.01 -10.28 -8.04
N GLY A 94 -22.91 -9.49 -8.62
CA GLY A 94 -24.09 -8.92 -7.97
C GLY A 94 -23.80 -7.71 -7.08
N TYR A 95 -22.55 -7.26 -7.01
CA TYR A 95 -22.14 -6.14 -6.17
C TYR A 95 -21.92 -4.87 -6.99
N ILE A 96 -22.54 -3.77 -6.56
CA ILE A 96 -22.26 -2.44 -7.11
C ILE A 96 -20.96 -1.96 -6.49
N VAL A 97 -19.95 -1.66 -7.30
CA VAL A 97 -18.64 -1.19 -6.86
C VAL A 97 -18.37 0.14 -7.52
N ARG A 98 -17.85 1.14 -6.79
CA ARG A 98 -17.54 2.43 -7.40
C ARG A 98 -16.32 2.33 -8.31
N SER A 99 -16.35 3.09 -9.39
CA SER A 99 -15.26 3.25 -10.35
C SER A 99 -13.94 3.60 -9.66
N ASN A 100 -14.01 4.46 -8.63
CA ASN A 100 -12.86 4.81 -7.80
C ASN A 100 -12.31 3.61 -6.99
N ASP A 101 -13.20 2.76 -6.46
CA ASP A 101 -12.79 1.57 -5.71
C ASP A 101 -12.17 0.51 -6.64
N LEU A 102 -12.69 0.37 -7.87
CA LEU A 102 -12.09 -0.49 -8.91
C LEU A 102 -10.69 0.00 -9.30
N HIS A 103 -10.54 1.31 -9.51
CA HIS A 103 -9.24 1.90 -9.82
C HIS A 103 -8.25 1.73 -8.66
N LYS A 104 -8.70 1.94 -7.42
CA LYS A 104 -7.89 1.70 -6.21
C LYS A 104 -7.44 0.23 -6.15
N MET A 105 -8.33 -0.73 -6.40
CA MET A 105 -7.97 -2.15 -6.41
C MET A 105 -6.89 -2.49 -7.44
N LEU A 106 -6.97 -1.96 -8.67
CA LEU A 106 -5.91 -2.13 -9.67
C LEU A 106 -4.59 -1.53 -9.18
N ARG A 107 -4.62 -0.28 -8.69
CA ARG A 107 -3.41 0.42 -8.24
C ARG A 107 -2.73 -0.33 -7.10
N THR A 108 -3.48 -0.75 -6.08
CA THR A 108 -2.95 -1.55 -4.98
C THR A 108 -2.37 -2.87 -5.48
N ALA A 109 -3.04 -3.57 -6.41
CA ALA A 109 -2.50 -4.80 -7.00
C ALA A 109 -1.18 -4.57 -7.75
N LYS A 110 -1.05 -3.48 -8.51
CA LYS A 110 0.21 -3.10 -9.18
C LYS A 110 1.35 -2.89 -8.17
N VAL A 111 1.09 -2.15 -7.10
CA VAL A 111 2.11 -1.86 -6.07
C VAL A 111 2.51 -3.12 -5.32
N VAL A 112 1.54 -3.96 -4.91
CA VAL A 112 1.82 -5.23 -4.23
C VAL A 112 2.69 -6.14 -5.12
N LEU A 113 2.42 -6.21 -6.43
CA LEU A 113 3.24 -7.00 -7.33
C LEU A 113 4.67 -6.45 -7.46
N LYS A 114 4.84 -5.13 -7.67
CA LYS A 114 6.15 -4.47 -7.72
C LYS A 114 6.92 -4.70 -6.41
N ASN A 115 6.28 -4.57 -5.25
CA ASN A 115 6.89 -4.84 -3.94
C ASN A 115 7.28 -6.31 -3.77
N LYS A 116 6.42 -7.26 -4.15
CA LYS A 116 6.77 -8.68 -4.11
C LYS A 116 7.99 -8.98 -4.99
N LEU A 117 8.10 -8.37 -6.17
CA LEU A 117 9.30 -8.47 -7.02
C LEU A 117 10.55 -7.90 -6.34
N ARG A 118 10.46 -6.70 -5.75
CA ARG A 118 11.55 -6.10 -4.96
C ARG A 118 12.01 -7.04 -3.84
N THR A 119 11.07 -7.63 -3.10
CA THR A 119 11.39 -8.59 -2.04
C THR A 119 12.01 -9.88 -2.59
N CYS A 120 11.45 -10.47 -3.64
CA CYS A 120 11.97 -11.73 -4.21
C CYS A 120 13.38 -11.56 -4.79
N ILE A 121 13.61 -10.48 -5.53
CA ILE A 121 14.86 -10.25 -6.27
C ILE A 121 15.87 -9.52 -5.40
N GLY A 122 15.47 -8.42 -4.77
CA GLY A 122 16.34 -7.55 -3.99
C GLY A 122 16.74 -8.16 -2.65
N ILE A 123 15.77 -8.69 -1.89
CA ILE A 123 16.00 -9.19 -0.53
C ILE A 123 16.30 -10.70 -0.54
N LYS A 124 15.41 -11.52 -1.10
CA LYS A 124 15.54 -12.98 -1.10
C LYS A 124 16.52 -13.52 -2.14
N LYS A 125 17.01 -12.66 -3.05
CA LYS A 125 17.94 -13.01 -4.15
C LYS A 125 17.51 -14.25 -4.97
N LEU A 126 16.20 -14.39 -5.19
CA LEU A 126 15.64 -15.51 -5.95
C LEU A 126 15.98 -15.40 -7.44
N ASP A 127 16.27 -16.53 -8.06
CA ASP A 127 16.37 -16.61 -9.52
C ASP A 127 15.00 -16.41 -10.19
N ARG A 128 14.95 -16.35 -11.52
CA ARG A 128 13.70 -16.09 -12.26
C ARG A 128 12.63 -17.16 -11.99
N ALA A 129 13.02 -18.44 -11.90
CA ALA A 129 12.08 -19.55 -11.70
C ALA A 129 11.52 -19.60 -10.27
N ALA A 130 12.37 -19.36 -9.25
CA ALA A 130 11.96 -19.27 -7.86
C ALA A 130 11.15 -18.01 -7.59
N THR A 131 11.49 -16.88 -8.22
CA THR A 131 10.68 -15.64 -8.17
C THR A 131 9.27 -15.92 -8.67
N GLU A 132 9.14 -16.56 -9.83
CA GLU A 132 7.83 -16.92 -10.39
C GLU A 132 7.05 -17.82 -9.43
N THR A 133 7.69 -18.87 -8.91
CA THR A 133 7.08 -19.80 -7.95
C THR A 133 6.57 -19.09 -6.69
N GLU A 134 7.32 -18.12 -6.18
CA GLU A 134 6.93 -17.32 -5.02
C GLU A 134 5.74 -16.40 -5.35
N LEU A 135 5.71 -15.81 -6.54
CA LEU A 135 4.58 -14.99 -6.99
C LEU A 135 3.29 -15.82 -7.14
N TRP A 136 3.39 -17.09 -7.56
CA TRP A 136 2.25 -18.01 -7.62
C TRP A 136 1.57 -18.28 -6.27
N LYS A 137 2.24 -18.02 -5.15
CA LYS A 137 1.63 -18.10 -3.81
C LYS A 137 0.65 -16.95 -3.55
N TRP A 138 0.74 -15.84 -4.28
CA TRP A 138 -0.17 -14.71 -4.12
C TRP A 138 -1.50 -15.00 -4.85
N GLU A 139 -2.60 -15.06 -4.09
CA GLU A 139 -3.92 -15.49 -4.57
C GLU A 139 -4.44 -14.72 -5.81
N TYR A 140 -4.02 -13.47 -5.98
CA TYR A 140 -4.41 -12.63 -7.12
C TYR A 140 -3.49 -12.73 -8.32
N TYR A 141 -2.29 -13.30 -8.16
CA TYR A 141 -1.28 -13.39 -9.22
C TYR A 141 -1.77 -14.12 -10.49
N PRO A 142 -2.48 -15.27 -10.39
CA PRO A 142 -3.02 -15.94 -11.58
C PRO A 142 -4.01 -15.09 -12.39
N HIS A 143 -4.65 -14.12 -11.73
CA HIS A 143 -5.60 -13.19 -12.34
C HIS A 143 -4.93 -11.91 -12.85
N PHE A 144 -3.62 -11.73 -12.60
CA PHE A 144 -2.88 -10.49 -12.86
C PHE A 144 -1.56 -10.70 -13.62
N ILE A 145 -1.35 -11.91 -14.14
CA ILE A 145 -0.14 -12.32 -14.87
C ILE A 145 0.14 -11.47 -16.13
N TYR A 146 -0.90 -10.96 -16.79
CA TYR A 146 -0.72 -10.09 -17.96
C TYR A 146 0.02 -8.79 -17.62
N TYR A 147 -0.14 -8.27 -16.40
CA TYR A 147 0.57 -7.08 -15.97
C TYR A 147 2.03 -7.41 -15.65
N ARG A 148 2.31 -8.61 -15.13
CA ARG A 148 3.68 -9.10 -14.90
C ARG A 148 4.53 -9.10 -16.17
N GLU A 149 3.95 -9.44 -17.30
CA GLU A 149 4.62 -9.45 -18.61
C GLU A 149 5.15 -8.06 -19.00
N THR A 150 4.49 -6.99 -18.53
CA THR A 150 4.92 -5.60 -18.78
C THR A 150 6.07 -5.12 -17.88
N LEU A 151 6.40 -5.88 -16.82
CA LEU A 151 7.42 -5.50 -15.83
C LEU A 151 8.83 -5.97 -16.18
N GLY A 152 9.10 -6.33 -17.43
CA GLY A 152 10.42 -6.82 -17.85
C GLY A 152 11.57 -5.85 -17.58
N HIS A 153 11.41 -4.57 -17.96
CA HIS A 153 12.40 -3.52 -17.68
C HIS A 153 12.65 -3.35 -16.17
N PHE A 154 11.57 -3.31 -15.39
CA PHE A 154 11.63 -3.19 -13.93
C PHE A 154 12.37 -4.38 -13.29
N GLU A 155 12.11 -5.61 -13.75
CA GLU A 155 12.82 -6.79 -13.28
C GLU A 155 14.31 -6.78 -13.68
N ALA A 156 14.64 -6.39 -14.91
CA ALA A 156 16.03 -6.30 -15.36
C ALA A 156 16.82 -5.30 -14.51
N ASN A 157 16.23 -4.14 -14.22
CA ASN A 157 16.80 -3.14 -13.30
C ASN A 157 17.05 -3.72 -11.90
N LEU A 158 16.07 -4.44 -11.33
CA LEU A 158 16.24 -5.07 -10.01
C LEU A 158 17.33 -6.16 -9.99
N ARG A 159 17.57 -6.82 -11.12
CA ARG A 159 18.60 -7.86 -11.27
C ARG A 159 19.98 -7.31 -11.64
N GLY A 160 20.07 -6.04 -12.05
CA GLY A 160 21.30 -5.45 -12.58
C GLY A 160 21.70 -6.00 -13.96
N GLU A 161 20.72 -6.48 -14.73
CA GLU A 161 20.91 -7.05 -16.06
C GLU A 161 20.60 -5.99 -17.14
N PRO A 162 21.32 -5.98 -18.27
CA PRO A 162 20.93 -5.12 -19.39
C PRO A 162 19.58 -5.56 -19.94
N TRP A 163 18.64 -4.63 -20.06
CA TRP A 163 17.37 -4.89 -20.72
C TRP A 163 17.59 -4.98 -22.24
N ASP A 164 17.30 -6.14 -22.81
CA ASP A 164 17.42 -6.43 -24.25
C ASP A 164 16.13 -6.20 -25.05
N GLY A 165 15.06 -5.78 -24.38
CA GLY A 165 13.75 -5.52 -24.96
C GLY A 165 13.53 -4.08 -25.42
N GLU A 166 12.31 -3.80 -25.91
CA GLU A 166 11.91 -2.45 -26.32
C GLU A 166 12.12 -1.45 -25.19
N ALA A 167 12.75 -0.31 -25.49
CA ALA A 167 13.02 0.76 -24.54
C ALA A 167 11.70 1.29 -23.93
N HIS A 168 11.36 0.79 -22.74
CA HIS A 168 10.22 1.24 -21.97
C HIS A 168 10.73 2.25 -20.95
N ILE A 169 10.26 3.50 -21.04
CA ILE A 169 10.59 4.60 -20.10
C ILE A 169 10.35 4.13 -18.66
N ASP A 170 11.23 4.38 -17.70
CA ASP A 170 11.10 3.88 -16.32
C ASP A 170 9.85 4.35 -15.56
N ASP A 171 9.25 3.46 -14.75
CA ASP A 171 7.98 3.63 -14.03
C ASP A 171 8.16 4.08 -12.58
N ASP A 172 9.11 4.99 -12.33
CA ASP A 172 9.38 5.56 -11.00
C ASP A 172 8.22 6.45 -10.48
N ASP A 173 7.14 6.65 -11.24
CA ASP A 173 6.07 7.58 -10.89
C ASP A 173 4.95 6.98 -10.02
N ASP A 174 4.94 5.67 -9.75
CA ASP A 174 3.84 5.01 -9.04
C ASP A 174 3.99 4.91 -7.51
N ASP A 175 5.16 5.22 -6.94
CA ASP A 175 5.50 4.89 -5.54
C ASP A 175 4.91 5.82 -4.46
N ILE A 176 3.88 6.62 -4.77
CA ILE A 176 3.14 7.39 -3.74
C ILE A 176 1.68 6.99 -3.74
N ILE A 177 1.34 5.91 -3.03
CA ILE A 177 -0.05 5.58 -2.66
C ILE A 177 -0.53 6.64 -1.67
N TYR A 178 -1.04 7.77 -2.18
CA TYR A 178 -1.79 8.71 -1.36
C TYR A 178 -3.27 8.37 -1.41
N GLU A 179 -3.80 7.82 -0.32
CA GLU A 179 -5.23 7.47 -0.15
C GLU A 179 -6.12 8.66 0.25
N GLY A 180 -5.62 9.89 0.23
CA GLY A 180 -6.42 11.04 0.62
C GLY A 180 -7.42 11.46 -0.45
N TYR A 181 -8.71 11.37 -0.10
CA TYR A 181 -9.88 12.05 -0.65
C TYR A 181 -9.57 12.96 -1.85
N TRP A 182 -9.84 12.48 -3.06
CA TRP A 182 -10.21 13.37 -4.15
C TRP A 182 -11.61 13.88 -3.82
N GLU A 183 -11.71 15.01 -3.12
CA GLU A 183 -12.96 15.76 -3.10
C GLU A 183 -13.25 16.13 -4.56
N ALA A 184 -14.23 15.43 -5.14
CA ALA A 184 -14.80 15.81 -6.41
C ALA A 184 -15.18 17.28 -6.34
N ASP A 185 -14.76 18.04 -7.35
CA ASP A 185 -15.10 19.44 -7.48
C ASP A 185 -16.56 19.67 -7.12
N LYS A 186 -16.73 20.55 -6.14
CA LYS A 186 -17.99 21.00 -5.55
C LYS A 186 -18.92 21.51 -6.63
N ASN A 187 -19.74 20.63 -7.19
CA ASN A 187 -20.86 20.98 -8.07
C ASN A 187 -22.04 20.00 -7.89
N SER A 188 -22.41 19.70 -6.64
CA SER A 188 -23.78 19.27 -6.33
C SER A 188 -24.23 19.82 -4.99
N SER A 189 -24.87 20.99 -5.09
CA SER A 189 -25.89 21.53 -4.21
C SER A 189 -26.54 20.51 -3.23
N LYS A 190 -26.36 20.77 -1.93
CA LYS A 190 -27.44 20.88 -0.92
C LYS A 190 -28.27 19.61 -0.66
N LEU A 191 -27.93 18.82 0.37
CA LEU A 191 -28.85 18.43 1.45
C LEU A 191 -28.21 17.50 2.51
N THR A 192 -28.57 17.79 3.76
CA THR A 192 -28.61 16.94 4.99
C THR A 192 -27.29 16.42 5.58
N SER A 193 -26.94 17.04 6.71
CA SER A 193 -26.00 16.58 7.73
C SER A 193 -26.56 15.38 8.50
N GLU A 194 -25.92 14.22 8.40
CA GLU A 194 -25.98 13.17 9.43
C GLU A 194 -24.57 12.62 9.69
N THR A 195 -24.31 12.49 10.98
CA THR A 195 -23.12 12.09 11.75
C THR A 195 -22.11 11.18 11.03
N GLN A 196 -20.87 11.66 10.89
CA GLN A 196 -19.72 10.92 10.37
C GLN A 196 -18.97 10.25 11.52
N ASP A 197 -19.10 8.91 11.65
CA ASP A 197 -18.13 8.09 12.37
C ASP A 197 -16.87 7.97 11.51
N SER A 198 -15.79 8.57 12.01
CA SER A 198 -14.45 8.54 11.41
C SER A 198 -13.76 7.23 11.79
N VAL A 199 -13.79 6.25 10.89
CA VAL A 199 -12.96 5.04 10.99
C VAL A 199 -11.72 5.29 10.14
N ASP A 200 -10.60 5.58 10.82
CA ASP A 200 -9.27 5.69 10.22
C ASP A 200 -8.81 4.27 9.83
N GLU A 201 -8.83 3.95 8.53
CA GLU A 201 -8.45 2.63 8.00
C GLU A 201 -7.04 2.68 7.42
N THR A 202 -6.05 2.36 8.24
CA THR A 202 -4.71 1.94 7.78
C THR A 202 -4.80 0.58 7.11
N ILE A 203 -4.47 0.50 5.82
CA ILE A 203 -4.46 -0.75 5.04
C ILE A 203 -3.12 -1.45 5.28
N VAL A 204 -3.11 -2.41 6.20
CA VAL A 204 -2.09 -3.45 6.26
C VAL A 204 -2.69 -4.67 5.57
N GLU A 205 -2.27 -4.96 4.33
CA GLU A 205 -2.53 -6.28 3.73
C GLU A 205 -1.63 -7.26 4.50
N GLU A 206 -2.21 -7.98 5.47
CA GLU A 206 -1.50 -8.98 6.25
C GLU A 206 -0.82 -9.98 5.32
N VAL A 207 0.51 -9.88 5.24
CA VAL A 207 1.35 -10.94 4.69
C VAL A 207 1.35 -12.05 5.72
N PRO A 208 0.92 -13.28 5.40
CA PRO A 208 1.05 -14.40 6.31
C PRO A 208 2.52 -14.57 6.68
N LEU A 209 2.86 -14.36 7.96
CA LEU A 209 4.12 -14.77 8.54
C LEU A 209 4.17 -16.30 8.47
N GLU A 210 5.04 -16.84 7.61
CA GLU A 210 5.29 -18.29 7.64
C GLU A 210 5.91 -18.66 8.99
N PRO A 211 5.49 -19.77 9.62
CA PRO A 211 6.07 -20.22 10.87
C PRO A 211 7.50 -20.71 10.59
N ASP A 212 8.47 -20.13 11.29
CA ASP A 212 9.83 -20.64 11.37
C ASP A 212 9.80 -22.09 11.85
N THR A 213 9.96 -23.02 10.93
CA THR A 213 10.16 -24.44 11.22
C THR A 213 11.66 -24.68 11.46
N ASN A 214 12.15 -24.19 12.60
CA ASN A 214 13.37 -24.75 13.18
C ASN A 214 13.01 -25.97 14.01
N VAL A 215 13.19 -27.12 13.37
CA VAL A 215 13.19 -28.46 13.94
C VAL A 215 14.26 -28.54 15.03
N PHE A 216 13.84 -28.63 16.29
CA PHE A 216 14.65 -29.20 17.35
C PHE A 216 13.75 -30.05 18.25
N ASP A 217 13.91 -31.37 18.11
CA ASP A 217 13.31 -32.41 18.94
C ASP A 217 13.57 -32.16 20.43
N ARG A 218 12.51 -32.01 21.23
CA ARG A 218 12.58 -32.38 22.65
C ARG A 218 11.20 -32.67 23.27
N GLU A 219 11.06 -33.95 23.57
CA GLU A 219 10.12 -34.74 24.37
C GLU A 219 9.08 -34.04 25.28
N GLU A 220 7.90 -34.67 25.25
CA GLU A 220 6.63 -34.39 25.90
C GLU A 220 6.67 -34.26 27.44
N GLU A 221 5.90 -33.31 27.99
CA GLU A 221 5.18 -33.57 29.24
C GLU A 221 3.83 -32.83 29.29
N VAL A 222 2.78 -33.62 29.46
CA VAL A 222 1.36 -33.23 29.43
C VAL A 222 0.94 -32.79 30.83
N VAL A 223 0.55 -31.51 31.01
CA VAL A 223 -0.17 -31.07 32.22
C VAL A 223 -1.37 -30.20 31.85
N THR A 224 -2.54 -30.83 31.91
CA THR A 224 -3.87 -30.21 31.89
C THR A 224 -4.12 -29.39 33.16
N PHE A 225 -4.46 -28.10 33.04
CA PHE A 225 -4.99 -27.32 34.17
C PHE A 225 -6.35 -26.69 33.87
N ARG A 226 -7.30 -27.03 34.75
CA ARG A 226 -8.73 -26.69 34.73
C ARG A 226 -8.96 -25.21 35.07
N ARG A 227 -9.92 -24.62 34.36
CA ARG A 227 -10.59 -23.33 34.68
C ARG A 227 -11.72 -23.56 35.70
N PRO A 228 -11.86 -22.71 36.73
CA PRO A 228 -13.10 -22.61 37.50
C PRO A 228 -13.91 -21.38 37.08
N GLU A 229 -15.17 -21.61 36.71
CA GLU A 229 -16.26 -20.63 36.73
C GLU A 229 -16.77 -20.48 38.16
N ALA A 230 -17.07 -19.26 38.60
CA ALA A 230 -18.31 -18.89 39.30
C ALA A 230 -18.19 -17.48 39.91
N PHE A 231 -19.06 -16.55 39.52
CA PHE A 231 -20.20 -16.08 40.32
C PHE A 231 -20.76 -14.78 39.73
N ALA A 232 -22.04 -14.84 39.42
CA ALA A 232 -22.88 -13.74 38.96
C ALA A 232 -23.58 -13.02 40.14
N ARG A 233 -24.20 -11.87 39.81
CA ARG A 233 -25.15 -11.01 40.58
C ARG A 233 -24.47 -9.92 41.43
N ALA A 234 -24.94 -8.67 41.56
CA ALA A 234 -26.21 -7.99 41.22
C ALA A 234 -25.93 -6.48 41.04
N VAL A 235 -26.53 -5.78 40.06
CA VAL A 235 -27.70 -4.87 40.15
C VAL A 235 -27.54 -3.71 41.18
N ASP A 236 -27.36 -2.46 40.74
CA ASP A 236 -28.42 -1.42 40.65
C ASP A 236 -27.87 0.01 40.36
N ASN A 237 -28.23 0.52 39.18
CA ASN A 237 -28.84 1.82 38.87
C ASN A 237 -28.69 3.08 39.77
N HIS A 238 -28.38 4.18 39.06
CA HIS A 238 -29.15 5.46 38.97
C HIS A 238 -28.49 6.79 39.44
N PHE A 239 -28.73 7.82 38.60
CA PHE A 239 -28.51 9.28 38.75
C PHE A 239 -27.06 9.79 38.73
N GLY A 240 -26.60 10.76 37.92
CA GLY A 240 -27.17 11.76 37.00
C GLY A 240 -26.12 12.90 36.84
N PRO A 241 -26.04 13.67 35.73
CA PRO A 241 -24.94 14.62 35.43
C PRO A 241 -25.39 16.11 35.55
N PRO A 242 -24.69 17.11 34.96
CA PRO A 242 -23.36 17.67 35.22
C PRO A 242 -23.44 19.19 35.52
N THR A 243 -22.37 19.84 36.03
CA THR A 243 -22.23 21.30 35.87
C THR A 243 -20.77 21.78 35.88
N GLU A 244 -20.55 22.75 35.00
CA GLU A 244 -19.35 23.48 34.61
C GLU A 244 -18.71 24.30 35.74
N HIS A 245 -17.40 24.60 35.65
CA HIS A 245 -16.82 25.95 35.82
C HIS A 245 -15.30 25.94 35.57
N LEU A 246 -14.88 26.64 34.50
CA LEU A 246 -13.56 27.29 34.28
C LEU A 246 -13.38 28.50 35.25
N PRO A 247 -12.24 29.24 35.36
CA PRO A 247 -11.19 29.48 34.34
C PRO A 247 -9.72 29.70 34.84
N ASP A 248 -8.85 29.96 33.85
CA ASP A 248 -7.63 30.79 33.81
C ASP A 248 -6.48 30.60 34.81
N SER A 249 -5.27 30.32 34.29
CA SER A 249 -4.12 31.20 34.56
C SER A 249 -2.87 30.91 33.70
N SER A 250 -2.57 31.90 32.84
CA SER A 250 -1.27 32.55 32.59
C SER A 250 0.03 31.75 32.40
N ALA A 251 0.58 31.97 31.21
CA ALA A 251 1.96 31.79 30.76
C ALA A 251 3.06 32.46 31.62
N LYS A 252 4.31 31.97 31.43
CA LYS A 252 5.68 32.54 31.66
C LYS A 252 6.59 31.41 32.22
N ILE A 253 7.88 31.21 31.94
CA ILE A 253 8.97 31.91 31.25
C ILE A 253 10.12 30.89 31.05
N TYR A 254 10.80 31.04 29.92
CA TYR A 254 12.18 30.70 29.52
C TYR A 254 13.23 30.13 30.52
N SER A 255 14.05 29.22 29.94
CA SER A 255 15.53 29.23 29.92
C SER A 255 16.39 28.49 30.97
N THR A 256 17.16 27.52 30.42
CA THR A 256 18.62 27.27 30.55
C THR A 256 19.27 26.92 31.91
N ASN A 257 19.89 25.73 31.96
CA ASN A 257 21.31 25.43 32.29
C ASN A 257 21.44 23.93 32.65
N ILE A 258 22.12 23.07 31.87
CA ILE A 258 23.57 22.83 31.78
C ILE A 258 24.26 22.50 33.12
N LYS A 259 24.67 21.23 33.20
CA LYS A 259 25.77 20.60 33.98
C LYS A 259 25.65 20.58 35.50
N SER A 260 25.54 19.37 36.04
CA SER A 260 26.58 18.81 36.91
C SER A 260 26.48 17.29 37.00
N ALA A 261 27.62 16.65 36.81
CA ALA A 261 27.83 15.21 36.92
C ALA A 261 27.92 14.79 38.39
N SER A 262 27.34 13.64 38.73
CA SER A 262 27.70 12.88 39.92
C SER A 262 27.30 11.41 39.74
N CYS A 263 28.30 10.55 39.81
CA CYS A 263 28.19 9.09 39.79
C CYS A 263 27.56 8.55 41.09
N ALA A 264 26.58 7.66 41.00
CA ALA A 264 26.38 6.49 41.88
C ALA A 264 25.17 5.65 41.39
N PRO A 265 25.13 4.33 41.67
CA PRO A 265 24.62 3.32 40.73
C PRO A 265 23.20 2.79 41.00
N GLU A 266 22.64 2.15 39.96
CA GLU A 266 21.62 1.09 39.97
C GLU A 266 20.37 1.30 40.85
N SER A 267 19.40 2.01 40.29
CA SER A 267 17.99 1.78 40.59
C SER A 267 17.27 1.47 39.28
N THR A 268 16.82 0.24 39.15
CA THR A 268 16.05 -0.29 38.01
C THR A 268 14.63 0.30 38.06
N GLU A 269 14.50 1.56 37.65
CA GLU A 269 13.18 2.13 37.35
C GLU A 269 12.65 1.55 36.03
N PRO A 270 11.34 1.28 35.93
CA PRO A 270 10.72 0.85 34.69
C PRO A 270 11.00 1.89 33.59
N PRO A 271 11.22 1.46 32.32
CA PRO A 271 11.55 2.37 31.24
C PRO A 271 10.48 3.46 31.15
N LYS A 272 10.88 4.72 31.35
CA LYS A 272 10.05 5.90 31.13
C LYS A 272 9.44 5.74 29.74
N SER A 273 8.11 5.71 29.67
CA SER A 273 7.39 5.61 28.40
C SER A 273 7.96 6.63 27.43
N ASP A 274 8.39 6.16 26.28
CA ASP A 274 8.95 7.01 25.24
C ASP A 274 7.81 7.87 24.65
N ASN A 275 7.59 9.03 25.27
CA ASN A 275 6.57 9.99 24.86
C ASN A 275 6.94 10.68 23.51
N SER A 276 8.04 10.28 22.86
CA SER A 276 8.48 10.81 21.58
C SER A 276 7.44 10.64 20.48
N ALA A 277 6.84 9.45 20.37
CA ALA A 277 5.84 9.17 19.32
C ALA A 277 4.60 10.08 19.46
N GLN A 278 4.12 10.26 20.69
CA GLN A 278 2.99 11.16 20.97
C GLN A 278 3.37 12.62 20.65
N HIS A 279 4.57 13.04 21.04
CA HIS A 279 5.04 14.40 20.74
C HIS A 279 5.14 14.65 19.23
N ILE A 280 5.64 13.69 18.46
CA ILE A 280 5.67 13.77 16.98
C ILE A 280 4.25 13.90 16.42
N GLY A 281 3.32 13.06 16.88
CA GLY A 281 1.92 13.12 16.48
C GLY A 281 1.28 14.48 16.74
N GLU A 282 1.51 15.05 17.92
CA GLU A 282 1.02 16.38 18.30
C GLU A 282 1.62 17.49 17.41
N GLN A 283 2.91 17.43 17.08
CA GLN A 283 3.55 18.39 16.18
C GLN A 283 2.97 18.31 14.75
N VAL A 284 2.75 17.09 14.24
CA VAL A 284 2.14 16.87 12.92
C VAL A 284 0.70 17.38 12.89
N HIS A 285 -0.08 17.11 13.94
CA HIS A 285 -1.45 17.60 14.06
C HIS A 285 -1.49 19.14 14.08
N ARG A 286 -0.58 19.77 14.84
CA ARG A 286 -0.43 21.23 14.88
C ARG A 286 -0.10 21.81 13.50
N LEU A 287 0.79 21.17 12.73
CA LEU A 287 1.13 21.61 11.37
C LEU A 287 -0.07 21.55 10.41
N PHE A 288 -0.88 20.49 10.48
CA PHE A 288 -2.08 20.37 9.65
C PHE A 288 -3.16 21.40 10.02
N ALA A 289 -3.32 21.71 11.31
CA ALA A 289 -4.24 22.76 11.75
C ALA A 289 -3.76 24.16 11.33
N GLN A 290 -2.45 24.41 11.35
CA GLN A 290 -1.87 25.72 11.04
C GLN A 290 -1.79 26.01 9.54
N TYR A 291 -1.54 25.00 8.69
CA TYR A 291 -1.39 25.15 7.23
C TYR A 291 -2.20 24.08 6.47
N PRO A 292 -3.54 24.12 6.52
CA PRO A 292 -4.39 23.11 5.90
C PRO A 292 -4.17 23.00 4.38
N GLU A 293 -3.83 24.10 3.70
CA GLU A 293 -3.51 24.15 2.27
C GLU A 293 -2.22 23.41 1.89
N ARG A 294 -1.33 23.19 2.87
CA ARG A 294 -0.07 22.45 2.70
C ARG A 294 -0.13 21.01 3.20
N SER A 295 -1.29 20.57 3.71
CA SER A 295 -1.47 19.23 4.29
C SER A 295 -1.01 18.11 3.35
N LYS A 296 -1.32 18.19 2.06
CA LYS A 296 -0.87 17.22 1.05
C LYS A 296 0.66 17.17 0.96
N LEU A 297 1.32 18.33 0.86
CA LEU A 297 2.77 18.43 0.78
C LEU A 297 3.43 17.82 2.02
N PHE A 298 2.94 18.17 3.22
CA PHE A 298 3.47 17.62 4.47
C PHE A 298 3.34 16.11 4.54
N ARG A 299 2.18 15.55 4.17
CA ARG A 299 1.98 14.10 4.13
C ARG A 299 2.96 13.45 3.15
N GLU A 300 3.04 13.96 1.93
CA GLU A 300 3.94 13.44 0.90
C GLU A 300 5.41 13.47 1.36
N THR A 301 5.87 14.58 1.94
CA THR A 301 7.23 14.72 2.47
C THR A 301 7.49 13.76 3.64
N LEU A 302 6.55 13.63 4.58
CA LEU A 302 6.68 12.71 5.72
C LEU A 302 6.78 11.25 5.24
N PHE A 303 5.89 10.83 4.35
CA PHE A 303 5.92 9.47 3.81
C PHE A 303 7.21 9.16 3.04
N LYS A 304 7.66 10.07 2.16
CA LYS A 304 8.94 9.89 1.44
C LYS A 304 10.11 9.79 2.40
N THR A 305 10.13 10.61 3.44
CA THR A 305 11.21 10.59 4.44
C THR A 305 11.21 9.30 5.24
N ILE A 306 10.04 8.81 5.67
CA ILE A 306 9.91 7.54 6.39
C ILE A 306 10.37 6.37 5.52
N LEU A 307 9.91 6.32 4.26
CA LEU A 307 10.30 5.25 3.32
C LEU A 307 11.80 5.26 3.02
N ALA A 308 12.41 6.43 2.84
CA ALA A 308 13.86 6.52 2.65
C ALA A 308 14.64 6.08 3.90
N LEU A 309 14.13 6.35 5.11
CA LEU A 309 14.74 5.90 6.36
C LEU A 309 14.62 4.39 6.61
N GLU A 310 13.75 3.67 5.89
CA GLU A 310 13.69 2.20 5.94
C GLU A 310 14.85 1.54 5.17
N GLU A 311 15.56 2.29 4.32
CA GLU A 311 16.74 1.79 3.61
C GLU A 311 17.95 1.76 4.55
N PRO A 312 18.67 0.62 4.68
CA PRO A 312 19.72 0.44 5.68
C PRO A 312 21.03 1.18 5.38
N GLU A 313 21.07 1.98 4.31
CA GLU A 313 22.30 2.52 3.73
C GLU A 313 22.68 3.91 4.26
N TYR A 314 21.78 4.61 4.96
CA TYR A 314 22.02 5.96 5.45
C TYR A 314 22.58 5.97 6.87
N GLU A 315 23.75 6.60 7.07
CA GLU A 315 24.33 6.79 8.41
C GLU A 315 23.82 8.10 9.05
N HIS A 316 23.44 9.07 8.22
CA HIS A 316 23.07 10.42 8.66
C HIS A 316 21.81 10.94 7.96
N ALA A 317 20.95 11.63 8.71
CA ALA A 317 19.73 12.25 8.14
C ALA A 317 20.04 13.24 6.99
N ALA A 318 21.22 13.85 6.99
CA ALA A 318 21.65 14.73 5.90
C ALA A 318 21.76 14.00 4.55
N GLU A 319 22.15 12.73 4.55
CA GLU A 319 22.26 11.91 3.35
C GLU A 319 20.87 11.62 2.77
N VAL A 320 19.93 11.20 3.64
CA VAL A 320 18.51 10.98 3.29
C VAL A 320 17.92 12.21 2.62
N PHE A 321 18.06 13.40 3.24
CA PHE A 321 17.50 14.62 2.67
C PHE A 321 18.23 15.09 1.41
N THR A 322 19.52 14.81 1.28
CA THR A 322 20.28 15.11 0.06
C THR A 322 19.79 14.26 -1.09
N ASP A 323 19.62 12.95 -0.88
CA ASP A 323 19.17 12.02 -1.91
C ASP A 323 17.70 12.29 -2.29
N LEU A 324 16.82 12.53 -1.31
CA LEU A 324 15.44 12.96 -1.56
C LEU A 324 15.39 14.28 -2.37
N ALA A 325 16.26 15.26 -2.07
CA ALA A 325 16.30 16.49 -2.83
C ALA A 325 16.78 16.27 -4.28
N GLN A 326 17.76 15.39 -4.48
CA GLN A 326 18.25 15.03 -5.81
C GLN A 326 17.19 14.28 -6.62
N SER A 327 16.52 13.29 -6.02
CA SER A 327 15.47 12.50 -6.67
C SER A 327 14.28 13.37 -7.07
N GLU A 328 13.81 14.28 -6.20
CA GLU A 328 12.75 15.23 -6.53
C GLU A 328 13.16 16.23 -7.63
N THR A 329 14.42 16.67 -7.64
CA THR A 329 14.95 17.55 -8.69
C THR A 329 15.02 16.82 -10.03
N ALA A 330 15.50 15.58 -10.04
CA ALA A 330 15.54 14.73 -11.22
C ALA A 330 14.12 14.46 -11.75
N LYS A 331 13.16 14.17 -10.87
CA LYS A 331 11.75 13.97 -11.21
C LYS A 331 11.14 15.21 -11.84
N ARG A 332 11.38 16.39 -11.25
CA ARG A 332 10.93 17.68 -11.81
C ARG A 332 11.51 17.93 -13.20
N ARG A 333 12.79 17.62 -13.41
CA ARG A 333 13.45 17.73 -14.71
C ARG A 333 12.79 16.82 -15.76
N ARG A 334 12.59 15.53 -15.45
CA ARG A 334 11.90 14.57 -16.33
C ARG A 334 10.50 15.06 -16.73
N ARG A 335 9.72 15.59 -15.78
CA ARG A 335 8.38 16.16 -16.04
C ARG A 335 8.44 17.38 -16.95
N SER A 336 9.41 18.28 -16.74
CA SER A 336 9.59 19.41 -17.63
C SER A 336 9.95 18.96 -19.04
N GLU A 337 10.86 18.00 -19.20
CA GLU A 337 11.28 17.47 -20.51
C GLU A 337 10.10 16.78 -21.24
N ALA A 338 9.27 16.02 -20.54
CA ALA A 338 8.08 15.38 -21.11
C ALA A 338 7.01 16.39 -21.55
N THR A 339 6.82 17.49 -20.80
CA THR A 339 5.87 18.55 -21.19
C THR A 339 6.37 19.34 -22.41
N TRP A 340 7.69 19.53 -22.56
CA TRP A 340 8.28 20.13 -23.76
C TRP A 340 8.09 19.25 -25.01
N GLN A 341 8.20 17.92 -24.88
CA GLN A 341 8.03 17.00 -26.01
C GLN A 341 6.59 16.87 -26.50
N ASN A 342 5.59 16.99 -25.61
CA ASN A 342 4.17 16.91 -25.98
C ASN A 342 3.59 18.23 -26.51
N GLY A 343 4.34 19.33 -26.43
CA GLY A 343 3.94 20.65 -26.93
C GLY A 343 4.42 20.98 -28.34
N GLN A 344 5.18 20.08 -28.97
CA GLN A 344 5.57 20.12 -30.39
C GLN A 344 4.77 19.07 -31.17
#